data_AF-A0AAW1UQH6-F1
#
_entry.id   AF-A0AAW1UQH6-F1
#
_cell.length_a   1.000
_cell.length_b   1.000
_cell.length_c   1.000
_cell.angle_alpha   90.00
_cell.angle_beta   90.00
_cell.angle_gamma   90.00
#
_symmetry.space_group_name_H-M   'P 1'
#
loop_
_entity.id
_entity.type
_entity.pdbx_description
1 polymer ?
#
loop_
_entity_poly.entity_id
_entity_poly.type
_entity_poly.pdbx_seq_one_letter_code
_entity_poly.pdbx_strand_id
1 'polypeptide(L)'
;MVLVHRQASYFVYEMNVPPTTLADINEELGRDVDVIRRKIFKKNKNNEVEECTLHEEMQPVPYRKNVQELLEKSKKLHKPKFQYGNGLDYYPFQK
;
A
#
# COMPACT_ATOMS: atom_id res chain seq x y z
N MET A 1 15.43 -35.07 -14.65
CA MET A 1 16.15 -33.85 -14.21
C MET A 1 15.11 -32.74 -14.13
N VAL A 2 14.78 -32.25 -12.94
CA VAL A 2 13.75 -31.20 -12.78
C VAL A 2 14.40 -29.85 -13.08
N LEU A 3 13.88 -29.12 -14.07
CA LEU A 3 14.32 -27.77 -14.38
C LEU A 3 13.87 -26.84 -13.24
N VAL A 4 14.83 -26.22 -12.54
CA VAL A 4 14.54 -25.33 -11.40
C VAL A 4 14.72 -23.88 -11.84
N HIS A 5 13.61 -23.14 -11.95
CA HIS A 5 13.63 -21.71 -12.22
C HIS A 5 13.88 -20.92 -10.93
N ARG A 6 14.87 -20.01 -10.93
CA ARG A 6 15.20 -19.14 -9.78
C ARG A 6 14.57 -17.75 -9.87
N GLN A 7 14.16 -17.34 -11.07
CA GLN A 7 13.56 -16.05 -11.37
C GLN A 7 12.38 -16.25 -12.32
N ALA A 8 11.33 -15.45 -12.16
CA ALA A 8 10.14 -15.49 -13.00
C ALA A 8 9.42 -14.13 -12.96
N SER A 9 8.72 -13.82 -14.04
CA SER A 9 7.83 -12.66 -14.13
C SER A 9 6.43 -13.04 -13.63
N TYR A 10 5.82 -12.16 -12.84
CA TYR A 10 4.47 -12.38 -12.30
C TYR A 10 3.49 -11.46 -13.02
N PHE A 11 2.42 -12.05 -13.54
CA PHE A 11 1.35 -11.32 -14.21
C PHE A 11 0.01 -11.64 -13.56
N VAL A 12 -0.86 -10.63 -13.48
CA VAL A 12 -2.23 -10.77 -13.00
C VAL A 12 -3.15 -10.27 -14.10
N TYR A 13 -4.04 -11.14 -14.55
CA TYR A 13 -5.03 -10.83 -15.57
C TYR A 13 -6.43 -10.91 -14.96
N GLU A 14 -7.24 -9.88 -15.19
CA GLU A 14 -8.67 -9.92 -14.92
C GLU A 14 -9.41 -10.19 -16.23
N MET A 15 -10.27 -11.21 -16.23
CA MET A 15 -10.98 -11.64 -17.44
C MET A 15 -12.41 -12.07 -17.12
N ASN A 16 -13.33 -11.72 -18.03
CA ASN A 16 -14.71 -12.15 -17.99
C ASN A 16 -14.92 -13.26 -19.03
N VAL A 17 -14.98 -14.51 -18.56
CA VAL A 17 -15.10 -15.70 -19.41
C VAL A 17 -16.13 -16.66 -18.84
N PRO A 18 -16.83 -17.44 -19.70
CA PRO A 18 -17.74 -18.46 -19.25
C PRO A 18 -16.98 -19.57 -18.51
N PRO A 19 -17.60 -20.25 -17.53
CA PRO A 19 -16.94 -21.28 -16.74
C PRO A 19 -16.54 -22.50 -17.56
N THR A 20 -17.22 -22.75 -18.68
CA THR A 20 -16.95 -23.87 -19.60
C THR A 20 -15.58 -23.78 -20.25
N THR A 21 -15.12 -22.56 -20.57
CA THR A 21 -13.83 -22.34 -21.26
C THR A 21 -12.64 -22.34 -20.30
N LEU A 22 -12.86 -22.43 -18.98
CA LEU A 22 -11.76 -22.42 -18.00
C LEU A 22 -10.89 -23.67 -18.09
N ALA A 23 -11.49 -24.82 -18.43
CA ALA A 23 -10.77 -26.07 -18.63
C ALA A 23 -9.79 -25.93 -19.80
N ASP A 24 -10.27 -25.45 -20.94
CA ASP A 24 -9.49 -25.25 -22.16
C ASP A 24 -8.32 -24.27 -21.91
N ILE A 25 -8.58 -23.12 -21.27
CA ILE A 25 -7.54 -22.14 -20.91
C ILE A 25 -6.47 -22.78 -20.02
N ASN A 26 -6.88 -23.57 -19.04
CA ASN A 26 -5.97 -24.21 -18.10
C ASN A 26 -5.16 -25.35 -18.75
N GLU A 27 -5.68 -25.98 -19.80
CA GLU A 27 -4.97 -26.96 -20.61
C GLU A 27 -3.92 -26.29 -21.50
N GLU A 28 -4.30 -25.25 -22.24
CA GLU A 28 -3.41 -24.52 -23.14
C GLU A 28 -2.24 -23.88 -22.37
N LEU A 29 -2.50 -23.23 -21.23
CA LEU A 29 -1.47 -22.69 -20.34
C LEU A 29 -0.61 -23.79 -19.67
N GLY A 30 -1.00 -25.06 -19.75
CA GLY A 30 -0.19 -26.19 -19.28
C GLY A 30 0.67 -26.84 -20.32
N ARG A 31 0.35 -26.61 -21.59
CA ARG A 31 1.17 -27.02 -22.73
C ARG A 31 2.24 -25.98 -23.04
N ASP A 32 2.00 -24.73 -22.66
CA ASP A 32 2.97 -23.64 -22.83
C ASP A 32 4.21 -23.84 -21.94
N VAL A 33 5.39 -23.81 -22.57
CA VAL A 33 6.70 -23.99 -21.92
C VAL A 33 7.16 -22.72 -21.20
N ASP A 34 6.61 -21.56 -21.54
CA ASP A 34 6.96 -20.28 -20.93
C ASP A 34 6.20 -20.04 -19.61
N VAL A 35 5.12 -20.80 -19.37
CA VAL A 35 4.28 -20.68 -18.18
C VAL A 35 4.72 -21.68 -17.11
N ILE A 36 5.51 -21.20 -16.14
CA ILE A 36 6.02 -22.04 -15.04
C ILE A 36 4.90 -22.42 -14.06
N ARG A 37 4.02 -21.48 -13.71
CA ARG A 37 2.91 -21.69 -12.75
C ARG A 37 1.69 -20.88 -13.16
N ARG A 38 0.52 -21.52 -13.08
CA ARG A 38 -0.78 -20.92 -13.35
C ARG A 38 -1.76 -21.20 -12.22
N LYS A 39 -2.56 -20.19 -11.85
CA LYS A 39 -3.71 -20.34 -10.96
C LYS A 39 -4.79 -19.38 -11.41
N ILE A 40 -6.00 -19.90 -11.55
CA ILE A 40 -7.20 -19.11 -11.84
C ILE A 40 -8.02 -19.07 -10.56
N PHE A 41 -8.37 -17.87 -10.11
CA PHE A 41 -9.19 -17.67 -8.93
C PHE A 41 -10.53 -17.06 -9.33
N LYS A 42 -11.60 -17.46 -8.65
CA LYS A 42 -12.87 -16.76 -8.77
C LYS A 42 -12.76 -15.42 -8.04
N LYS A 43 -13.04 -14.33 -8.74
CA LYS A 43 -13.08 -12.99 -8.12
C LYS A 43 -14.26 -12.96 -7.13
N ASN A 44 -13.96 -12.79 -5.84
CA ASN A 44 -14.98 -12.56 -4.83
C ASN A 44 -15.58 -11.16 -5.07
N LYS A 45 -16.92 -11.09 -5.20
CA LYS A 45 -17.62 -9.81 -5.39
C LYS A 45 -17.64 -8.93 -4.13
N ASN A 46 -17.23 -9.46 -2.98
CA ASN A 46 -17.48 -8.88 -1.66
C ASN A 46 -16.34 -8.02 -1.12
N ASN A 47 -15.33 -7.71 -1.91
CA ASN A 47 -14.42 -6.65 -1.53
C ASN A 47 -15.02 -5.38 -2.14
N GLU A 48 -15.65 -4.57 -1.30
CA GLU A 48 -15.71 -3.13 -1.54
C GLU A 48 -14.37 -2.75 -2.18
N VAL A 49 -14.41 -2.21 -3.40
CA VAL A 49 -13.20 -1.86 -4.12
C VAL A 49 -12.47 -0.87 -3.21
N GLU A 50 -11.48 -1.33 -2.46
CA GLU A 50 -10.57 -0.44 -1.77
C GLU A 50 -9.98 0.41 -2.88
N GLU A 51 -10.34 1.70 -2.88
CA GLU A 51 -9.85 2.64 -3.87
C GLU A 51 -8.33 2.54 -3.90
N CYS A 52 -7.75 2.37 -5.09
CA CYS A 52 -6.31 2.16 -5.23
C CYS A 52 -5.54 3.37 -4.67
N THR A 53 -5.03 3.26 -3.43
CA THR A 53 -4.31 4.33 -2.72
C THR A 53 -2.83 4.42 -3.07
N LEU A 54 -2.32 3.51 -3.91
CA LEU A 54 -0.89 3.42 -4.24
C LEU A 54 -0.32 4.73 -4.77
N HIS A 55 -1.09 5.46 -5.59
CA HIS A 55 -0.65 6.74 -6.11
C HIS A 55 -0.45 7.78 -4.99
N GLU A 56 -1.34 7.79 -3.99
CA GLU A 56 -1.25 8.69 -2.84
C GLU A 56 -0.08 8.31 -1.91
N GLU A 57 0.20 7.02 -1.78
CA GLU A 57 1.31 6.48 -0.98
C GLU A 57 2.69 6.72 -1.61
N MET A 58 2.76 6.74 -2.94
CA MET A 58 3.98 7.03 -3.70
C MET A 58 4.37 8.51 -3.64
N GLN A 59 3.47 9.40 -3.21
CA GLN A 59 3.79 10.82 -3.09
C GLN A 59 4.93 11.04 -2.08
N PRO A 60 5.74 12.11 -2.24
CA PRO A 60 6.73 12.49 -1.24
C PRO A 60 6.08 12.73 0.13
N VAL A 61 6.83 12.47 1.20
CA VAL A 61 6.37 12.52 2.60
C VAL A 61 5.51 13.76 2.95
N PRO A 62 5.84 15.00 2.52
CA PRO A 62 5.04 16.18 2.87
C PRO A 62 3.62 16.21 2.25
N TYR A 63 3.44 15.54 1.11
CA TYR A 63 2.19 15.54 0.35
C TYR A 63 1.27 14.37 0.71
N ARG A 64 1.80 13.34 1.41
CA ARG A 64 1.01 12.21 1.87
C ARG A 64 -0.03 12.66 2.89
N LYS A 65 -1.32 12.41 2.59
CA LYS A 65 -2.45 12.76 3.47
C LYS A 65 -2.30 12.22 4.89
N ASN A 66 -1.89 10.96 5.04
CA ASN A 66 -1.65 10.31 6.34
C ASN A 66 -0.63 11.08 7.20
N VAL A 67 0.40 11.66 6.56
CA VAL A 67 1.45 12.42 7.26
C VAL A 67 0.93 13.79 7.67
N GLN A 68 0.14 14.44 6.82
CA GLN A 68 -0.48 15.73 7.13
C GLN A 68 -1.43 15.63 8.33
N GLU A 69 -2.28 14.60 8.38
CA GLU A 69 -3.16 14.36 9.52
C GLU A 69 -2.40 14.14 10.83
N LEU A 70 -1.27 13.44 10.78
CA LEU A 70 -0.41 13.23 11.95
C LEU A 70 0.20 14.54 12.45
N LEU A 71 0.63 15.41 11.54
CA LEU A 71 1.15 16.74 11.89
C LEU A 71 0.07 17.65 12.47
N GLU A 72 -1.17 17.55 12.00
CA GLU A 72 -2.29 18.31 12.58
C GLU A 72 -2.66 17.82 13.98
N LYS A 73 -2.69 16.50 14.18
CA LYS A 73 -2.92 15.89 15.51
C LYS A 73 -1.82 16.28 16.50
N SER A 74 -0.55 16.34 16.07
CA SER A 74 0.56 16.73 16.94
C SER A 74 0.50 18.21 17.34
N LYS A 75 0.10 19.12 16.44
CA LYS A 75 -0.08 20.54 16.75
C LYS A 75 -1.11 20.78 17.85
N LYS A 76 -2.20 20.01 17.86
CA LYS A 76 -3.25 20.09 18.91
C LYS A 76 -2.74 19.66 20.29
N LEU A 77 -1.70 18.82 20.34
CA LEU A 77 -1.10 18.34 21.58
C LEU A 77 -0.06 19.31 22.17
N HIS A 78 0.30 20.37 21.45
CA HIS A 78 1.31 21.31 21.92
C HIS A 78 0.76 22.10 23.10
N LYS A 79 1.17 21.70 24.32
CA LYS A 79 0.89 22.45 25.53
C LYS A 79 1.48 23.86 25.39
N PRO A 80 0.77 24.91 25.81
CA PRO A 80 1.32 26.25 25.82
C PRO A 80 2.61 26.24 26.62
N LYS A 81 3.70 26.74 26.01
CA LYS A 81 4.94 26.93 26.74
C LYS A 81 4.68 27.99 27.80
N PHE A 82 5.01 27.68 29.05
CA PHE A 82 4.88 28.63 30.14
C PHE A 82 5.75 29.86 29.83
N GLN A 83 5.13 31.04 29.81
CA GLN A 83 5.82 32.31 29.65
C GLN A 83 5.77 33.04 30.99
N TYR A 84 6.93 33.47 31.48
CA TYR A 84 7.04 34.16 32.77
C TYR A 84 6.46 35.58 32.75
N GLY A 85 6.23 36.17 31.56
CA GLY A 85 5.59 37.49 31.41
C GLY A 85 6.34 38.66 32.03
N ASN A 86 7.58 38.43 32.48
CA ASN A 86 8.39 39.35 33.28
C ASN A 86 9.35 40.19 32.43
N GLY A 87 9.39 40.02 31.09
CA GLY A 87 10.25 40.79 30.19
C GLY A 87 11.75 40.59 30.41
N LEU A 88 12.13 39.60 31.23
CA LEU A 88 13.51 39.24 31.53
C LEU A 88 13.81 37.90 30.86
N ASP A 89 14.88 37.84 30.07
CA ASP A 89 15.36 36.60 29.42
C ASP A 89 16.01 35.60 30.40
N TYR A 90 16.01 35.91 31.70
CA TYR A 90 16.56 35.09 32.76
C TYR A 90 15.55 34.91 33.91
N TYR A 91 15.71 33.85 34.69
CA TYR A 91 14.85 33.58 35.85
C TYR A 91 15.40 34.31 37.09
N PRO A 92 14.73 35.37 37.59
CA PRO A 92 15.29 36.27 38.61
C PRO A 92 15.40 35.65 40.02
N PHE A 93 14.97 34.41 40.21
CA PHE A 93 15.10 33.67 41.47
C PHE A 93 16.09 32.50 41.38
N GLN A 94 16.81 32.36 40.26
CA GLN A 94 18.01 31.52 40.20
C GLN A 94 19.19 32.33 40.74
N LYS A 95 19.86 31.79 41.77
CA LYS A 95 20.96 32.42 42.52
C LYS A 95 22.16 32.79 41.64
#